data_AF-A0A6N6TGN0-F1
#
_entry.id   AF-A0A6N6TGN0-F1
#
_cell.length_a   1.000
_cell.length_b   1.000
_cell.length_c   1.000
_cell.angle_alpha   90.00
_cell.angle_beta   90.00
_cell.angle_gamma   90.00
#
_symmetry.space_group_name_H-M   'P 1'
#
loop_
_entity.id
_entity.type
_entity.pdbx_description
1 polymer ?
#
loop_
_entity_poly.entity_id
_entity_poly.type
_entity_poly.pdbx_seq_one_letter_code
_entity_poly.pdbx_strand_id
1 'polypeptide(L)'
;MPNGLSKKKRELQQKASKKKPGSPAKGVTQSCPVPAIKKKLEKERERLKLPKAGSHDDVSTVAILKINGKEYQGVNSKNQNPKTKITLVRVNAQTKTHAEAEAVQKAINDGAAGTAEEAELHVDRDPCRACGPAGGLRSLARNLGVKRLVVHSPSGTQTFEPTT
;
A
#
# COMPACT_ATOMS: atom_id res chain seq x y z
N MET A 1 -66.79 -28.26 -20.65
CA MET A 1 -65.43 -27.75 -20.98
C MET A 1 -64.76 -27.44 -19.64
N PRO A 2 -63.68 -28.14 -19.22
CA PRO A 2 -62.40 -28.15 -19.94
C PRO A 2 -61.73 -29.52 -20.13
N ASN A 3 -61.19 -29.69 -21.33
CA ASN A 3 -59.84 -30.14 -21.70
C ASN A 3 -59.09 -31.22 -20.88
N GLY A 4 -58.98 -32.42 -21.48
CA GLY A 4 -57.72 -32.82 -22.11
C GLY A 4 -56.64 -33.48 -21.25
N LEU A 5 -56.85 -34.75 -20.88
CA LEU A 5 -55.80 -35.69 -20.47
C LEU A 5 -54.82 -35.95 -21.63
N SER A 6 -53.50 -35.94 -21.38
CA SER A 6 -52.69 -37.17 -21.36
C SER A 6 -51.18 -36.97 -21.63
N LYS A 7 -50.40 -37.43 -20.65
CA LYS A 7 -49.35 -38.46 -20.74
C LYS A 7 -48.28 -38.37 -21.85
N LYS A 8 -47.06 -38.54 -21.35
CA LYS A 8 -45.99 -39.43 -21.86
C LYS A 8 -45.04 -38.89 -22.94
N LYS A 9 -43.76 -38.92 -22.53
CA LYS A 9 -42.55 -39.23 -23.32
C LYS A 9 -42.12 -38.12 -24.28
N ARG A 10 -40.84 -37.81 -24.50
CA ARG A 10 -39.54 -38.35 -24.10
C ARG A 10 -38.57 -37.23 -24.54
N GLU A 11 -37.68 -36.78 -23.66
CA GLU A 11 -36.24 -37.11 -23.77
C GLU A 11 -35.48 -36.16 -24.72
N LEU A 12 -34.84 -35.13 -24.14
CA LEU A 12 -33.57 -34.57 -24.62
C LEU A 12 -33.03 -33.57 -23.58
N GLN A 13 -32.38 -34.15 -22.57
CA GLN A 13 -31.07 -33.75 -22.10
C GLN A 13 -30.56 -32.39 -22.59
N GLN A 14 -30.67 -31.36 -21.75
CA GLN A 14 -29.79 -30.19 -21.80
C GLN A 14 -29.59 -29.69 -20.36
N LYS A 15 -28.45 -30.11 -19.77
CA LYS A 15 -27.34 -29.23 -19.37
C LYS A 15 -27.75 -28.26 -18.25
N ALA A 16 -27.47 -28.62 -17.02
CA ALA A 16 -26.26 -28.16 -16.32
C ALA A 16 -26.26 -26.65 -16.07
N SER A 17 -26.66 -26.25 -14.85
CA SER A 17 -26.00 -25.22 -14.03
C SER A 17 -26.79 -25.10 -12.72
N LYS A 18 -26.26 -25.68 -11.64
CA LYS A 18 -25.52 -24.95 -10.59
C LYS A 18 -26.45 -24.03 -9.80
N LYS A 19 -26.99 -24.56 -8.71
CA LYS A 19 -26.48 -24.45 -7.32
C LYS A 19 -26.78 -23.08 -6.71
N LYS A 20 -27.62 -23.17 -5.68
CA LYS A 20 -28.06 -22.16 -4.72
C LYS A 20 -26.92 -21.22 -4.28
N PRO A 21 -27.20 -19.93 -4.04
CA PRO A 21 -26.24 -19.02 -3.44
C PRO A 21 -25.98 -19.46 -1.99
N GLY A 22 -24.84 -20.12 -1.80
CA GLY A 22 -24.23 -20.29 -0.49
C GLY A 22 -23.63 -18.96 -0.03
N SER A 23 -23.70 -18.75 1.27
CA SER A 23 -23.22 -17.61 2.05
C SER A 23 -21.96 -16.92 1.51
N PRO A 24 -21.88 -15.58 1.59
CA PRO A 24 -20.67 -14.86 1.21
C PRO A 24 -19.50 -15.28 2.10
N ALA A 25 -18.41 -15.67 1.44
CA ALA A 25 -17.13 -15.99 2.05
C ALA A 25 -16.58 -14.78 2.81
N LYS A 26 -16.00 -15.05 3.98
CA LYS A 26 -15.30 -14.11 4.86
C LYS A 26 -14.22 -13.35 4.07
N GLY A 27 -14.48 -12.07 3.80
CA GLY A 27 -13.46 -11.13 3.40
C GLY A 27 -12.53 -10.86 4.57
N VAL A 28 -11.24 -11.08 4.38
CA VAL A 28 -10.18 -10.63 5.27
C VAL A 28 -10.04 -9.11 5.11
N THR A 29 -10.83 -8.36 5.88
CA THR A 29 -10.49 -6.98 6.24
C THR A 29 -9.49 -7.04 7.39
N GLN A 30 -8.20 -6.98 7.09
CA GLN A 30 -7.22 -6.48 8.04
C GLN A 30 -6.88 -5.04 7.69
N SER A 31 -7.86 -4.16 7.90
CA SER A 31 -7.59 -2.75 8.13
C SER A 31 -6.80 -2.64 9.43
N CYS A 32 -5.51 -2.30 9.36
CA CYS A 32 -4.79 -1.89 10.57
C CYS A 32 -5.54 -0.71 11.22
N PRO A 33 -5.64 -0.65 12.56
CA PRO A 33 -6.23 0.51 13.22
C PRO A 33 -5.34 1.73 12.95
N VAL A 34 -5.81 2.61 12.07
CA VAL A 34 -5.25 3.95 11.77
C VAL A 34 -4.69 4.68 13.00
N PRO A 35 -5.31 4.64 14.21
CA PRO A 35 -4.73 5.29 15.40
C PRO A 35 -3.41 4.68 15.90
N ALA A 36 -3.15 3.38 15.66
CA ALA A 36 -1.93 2.74 16.16
C ALA A 36 -0.69 3.16 15.36
N ILE A 37 -0.80 3.35 14.05
CA ILE A 37 0.33 3.77 13.21
C ILE A 37 0.66 5.23 13.35
N LYS A 38 -0.34 6.10 13.52
CA LYS A 38 -0.08 7.51 13.82
C LYS A 38 0.80 7.65 15.06
N LYS A 39 0.50 6.91 16.14
CA LYS A 39 1.33 6.85 17.33
C LYS A 39 2.75 6.32 17.07
N LYS A 40 2.91 5.35 16.15
CA LYS A 40 4.25 4.88 15.76
C LYS A 40 5.06 5.94 15.02
N LEU A 41 4.42 6.70 14.11
CA LEU A 41 5.05 7.84 13.43
C LEU A 41 5.48 8.91 14.44
N GLU A 42 4.61 9.25 15.39
CA GLU A 42 4.92 10.21 16.47
C GLU A 42 6.11 9.74 17.33
N LYS A 43 6.09 8.48 17.78
CA LYS A 43 7.19 7.88 18.55
C LYS A 43 8.51 7.87 17.77
N GLU A 44 8.45 7.64 16.46
CA GLU A 44 9.63 7.66 15.61
C GLU A 44 10.22 9.08 15.50
N ARG A 45 9.37 10.10 15.42
CA ARG A 45 9.82 11.50 15.48
C ARG A 45 10.46 11.84 16.82
N GLU A 46 9.89 11.37 17.92
CA GLU A 46 10.48 11.55 19.26
C GLU A 46 11.85 10.88 19.36
N ARG A 47 11.98 9.64 18.88
CA ARG A 47 13.26 8.90 18.85
C ARG A 47 14.34 9.66 18.08
N LEU A 48 13.95 10.27 16.97
CA LEU A 48 14.85 11.04 16.09
C LEU A 48 15.00 12.50 16.52
N LYS A 49 14.39 12.91 17.64
CA LYS A 49 14.39 14.30 18.15
C LYS A 49 13.90 15.30 17.09
N LEU A 50 12.94 14.89 16.28
CA LEU A 50 12.33 15.74 15.25
C LEU A 50 11.23 16.61 15.87
N PRO A 51 11.00 17.82 15.34
CA PRO A 51 9.86 18.64 15.74
C PRO A 51 8.54 17.89 15.50
N LYS A 52 7.43 18.35 16.07
CA LYS A 52 6.12 17.75 15.80
C LYS A 52 5.78 17.85 14.30
N ALA A 53 5.21 16.79 13.73
CA ALA A 53 4.83 16.76 12.31
C ALA A 53 3.91 17.94 11.97
N GLY A 54 4.26 18.71 10.94
CA GLY A 54 3.50 19.88 10.47
C GLY A 54 3.73 21.17 11.25
N SER A 55 4.69 21.21 12.19
CA SER A 55 5.11 22.46 12.84
C SER A 55 5.84 23.39 11.86
N HIS A 56 5.95 24.68 12.18
CA HIS A 56 6.65 25.64 11.32
C HIS A 56 8.10 25.24 11.04
N ASP A 57 8.81 24.76 12.06
CA ASP A 57 10.20 24.29 11.97
C ASP A 57 10.33 22.87 11.39
N ASP A 58 9.21 22.23 11.07
CA ASP A 58 9.23 20.87 10.56
C ASP A 58 9.58 20.83 9.07
N VAL A 59 10.82 20.44 8.80
CA VAL A 59 11.33 20.12 7.45
C VAL A 59 11.56 18.62 7.25
N SER A 60 11.12 17.80 8.21
CA SER A 60 11.36 16.37 8.24
C SER A 60 10.08 15.59 7.95
N THR A 61 10.23 14.45 7.29
CA THR A 61 9.13 13.55 6.98
C THR A 61 9.49 12.17 7.47
N VAL A 62 8.53 11.48 8.08
CA VAL A 62 8.66 10.09 8.51
C VAL A 62 7.64 9.25 7.76
N ALA A 63 8.11 8.11 7.27
CA ALA A 63 7.32 7.12 6.59
C ALA A 63 7.46 5.76 7.26
N ILE A 64 6.38 4.98 7.30
CA ILE A 64 6.39 3.58 7.71
C ILE A 64 5.76 2.77 6.58
N LEU A 65 6.56 1.95 5.92
CA LEU A 65 6.11 0.97 4.95
C LEU A 65 5.78 -0.35 5.67
N LYS A 66 4.66 -0.94 5.32
CA LYS A 66 4.28 -2.28 5.72
C LYS A 66 4.14 -3.18 4.51
N ILE A 67 4.77 -4.33 4.57
CA ILE A 67 4.69 -5.33 3.52
C ILE A 67 4.88 -6.70 4.16
N ASN A 68 3.98 -7.63 3.85
CA ASN A 68 4.01 -9.01 4.37
C ASN A 68 4.20 -9.10 5.90
N GLY A 69 3.50 -8.25 6.66
CA GLY A 69 3.59 -8.20 8.13
C GLY A 69 4.86 -7.57 8.71
N LYS A 70 5.82 -7.16 7.88
CA LYS A 70 7.02 -6.44 8.30
C LYS A 70 6.83 -4.93 8.17
N GLU A 71 7.53 -4.17 8.99
CA GLU A 71 7.47 -2.70 9.01
C GLU A 71 8.86 -2.09 8.78
N TYR A 72 8.94 -1.10 7.90
CA TYR A 72 10.18 -0.42 7.53
C TYR A 72 10.02 1.09 7.67
N GLN A 73 10.89 1.70 8.46
CA GLN A 73 10.84 3.13 8.74
C GLN A 73 11.76 3.90 7.79
N GLY A 74 11.26 5.00 7.23
CA GLY A 74 12.03 5.92 6.41
C GLY A 74 11.91 7.35 6.91
N VAL A 75 12.97 8.13 6.70
CA VAL A 75 13.05 9.57 6.93
C VAL A 75 13.72 10.25 5.75
N ASN A 76 13.47 11.55 5.56
CA ASN A 76 14.12 12.33 4.52
C ASN A 76 15.64 12.33 4.71
N SER A 77 16.41 12.36 3.61
CA SER A 77 17.86 12.14 3.61
C SER A 77 18.69 13.11 4.47
N LYS A 78 18.15 14.29 4.79
CA LYS A 78 18.81 15.24 5.71
C LYS A 78 18.87 14.71 7.15
N ASN A 79 17.94 13.83 7.53
CA ASN A 79 17.79 13.28 8.87
C ASN A 79 18.32 11.84 8.98
N GLN A 80 18.89 11.28 7.91
CA GLN A 80 19.47 9.95 7.92
C GLN A 80 20.93 9.98 8.40
N ASN A 81 21.25 9.17 9.41
CA ASN A 81 22.62 8.96 9.86
C ASN A 81 22.82 7.52 10.36
N PRO A 82 23.56 6.65 9.64
CA PRO A 82 24.15 6.87 8.31
C PRO A 82 23.10 6.97 7.21
N LYS A 83 23.50 7.47 6.03
CA LYS A 83 22.59 7.55 4.86
C LYS A 83 22.33 6.17 4.28
N THR A 84 21.06 5.91 3.95
CA THR A 84 20.68 4.69 3.24
C THR A 84 21.10 4.81 1.77
N LYS A 85 21.85 3.83 1.26
CA LYS A 85 22.19 3.77 -0.17
C LYS A 85 20.96 3.40 -0.99
N ILE A 86 20.48 4.33 -1.81
CA ILE A 86 19.29 4.15 -2.66
C ILE A 86 19.69 3.52 -4.00
N THR A 87 19.20 2.31 -4.27
CA THR A 87 19.42 1.54 -5.52
C THR A 87 18.18 1.49 -6.42
N LEU A 88 17.11 2.21 -6.06
CA LEU A 88 15.85 2.24 -6.80
C LEU A 88 16.03 2.70 -8.26
N VAL A 89 15.43 1.94 -9.18
CA VAL A 89 15.50 2.19 -10.62
C VAL A 89 14.27 2.93 -11.14
N ARG A 90 14.48 3.80 -12.13
CA ARG A 90 13.47 4.69 -12.75
C ARG A 90 12.53 5.35 -11.73
N VAL A 91 13.12 5.90 -10.67
CA VAL A 91 12.52 6.80 -9.68
C VAL A 91 13.15 8.18 -9.88
N ASN A 92 12.35 9.25 -9.84
CA ASN A 92 12.87 10.61 -9.99
C ASN A 92 13.85 10.98 -8.85
N ALA A 93 14.80 11.87 -9.14
CA ALA A 93 15.91 12.19 -8.24
C ALA A 93 15.44 12.74 -6.88
N GLN A 94 14.38 13.54 -6.87
CA GLN A 94 13.85 14.14 -5.64
C GLN A 94 13.25 13.07 -4.71
N THR A 95 12.42 12.17 -5.25
CA THR A 95 11.80 11.08 -4.48
C THR A 95 12.85 10.21 -3.81
N LYS A 96 14.00 9.95 -4.47
CA LYS A 96 15.11 9.18 -3.87
C LYS A 96 15.63 9.76 -2.55
N THR A 97 15.43 11.05 -2.30
CA THR A 97 15.89 11.72 -1.08
C THR A 97 14.84 11.79 0.02
N HIS A 98 13.63 11.27 -0.24
CA HIS A 98 12.50 11.39 0.66
C HIS A 98 12.30 10.12 1.51
N ALA A 99 11.48 10.26 2.56
CA ALA A 99 11.20 9.21 3.53
C ALA A 99 10.60 7.95 2.88
N GLU A 100 9.73 8.14 1.89
CA GLU A 100 9.05 7.05 1.17
C GLU A 100 10.06 6.15 0.45
N ALA A 101 11.06 6.75 -0.20
CA ALA A 101 12.10 5.99 -0.90
C ALA A 101 13.02 5.25 0.07
N GLU A 102 13.33 5.82 1.22
CA GLU A 102 14.13 5.13 2.23
C GLU A 102 13.41 3.91 2.80
N ALA A 103 12.13 4.05 3.16
CA ALA A 103 11.33 2.94 3.69
C ALA A 103 11.27 1.78 2.69
N VAL A 104 11.06 2.10 1.41
CA VAL A 104 11.08 1.13 0.31
C VAL A 104 12.46 0.52 0.11
N GLN A 105 13.52 1.31 0.17
CA GLN A 105 14.88 0.80 0.03
C GLN A 105 15.22 -0.19 1.16
N LYS A 106 14.84 0.11 2.40
CA LYS A 106 15.05 -0.81 3.54
C LYS A 106 14.28 -2.11 3.37
N ALA A 107 13.04 -2.04 2.87
CA ALA A 107 12.27 -3.24 2.55
C ALA A 107 12.94 -4.10 1.46
N ILE A 108 13.45 -3.46 0.40
CA ILE A 108 14.18 -4.16 -0.67
C ILE A 108 15.48 -4.78 -0.13
N ASN A 109 16.23 -4.04 0.70
CA ASN A 109 17.46 -4.53 1.31
C ASN A 109 17.22 -5.73 2.23
N ASP A 110 16.05 -5.80 2.88
CA ASP A 110 15.61 -6.93 3.71
C ASP A 110 14.95 -8.07 2.90
N GLY A 111 14.93 -7.97 1.57
CA GLY A 111 14.37 -8.98 0.68
C GLY A 111 12.85 -9.05 0.66
N ALA A 112 12.13 -8.02 1.10
CA ALA A 112 10.67 -7.98 1.08
C ALA A 112 10.08 -7.65 -0.31
N ALA A 113 10.89 -7.24 -1.27
CA ALA A 113 10.43 -6.98 -2.63
C ALA A 113 9.83 -8.23 -3.28
N GLY A 114 8.64 -8.11 -3.88
CA GLY A 114 7.91 -9.19 -4.52
C GLY A 114 7.31 -10.22 -3.56
N THR A 115 7.40 -10.00 -2.24
CA THR A 115 6.87 -10.94 -1.24
C THR A 115 5.37 -10.78 -0.95
N ALA A 116 4.75 -9.72 -1.47
CA ALA A 116 3.32 -9.44 -1.32
C ALA A 116 2.74 -8.79 -2.59
N GLU A 117 1.43 -8.93 -2.79
CA GLU A 117 0.72 -8.25 -3.87
C GLU A 117 0.40 -6.78 -3.53
N GLU A 118 0.34 -6.45 -2.25
CA GLU A 118 -0.01 -5.12 -1.73
C GLU A 118 0.92 -4.71 -0.58
N ALA A 119 1.18 -3.41 -0.49
CA ALA A 119 1.89 -2.80 0.62
C ALA A 119 1.19 -1.51 1.09
N GLU A 120 1.28 -1.21 2.38
CA GLU A 120 0.75 0.01 2.98
C GLU A 120 1.89 0.95 3.34
N LEU A 121 1.86 2.20 2.88
CA LEU A 121 2.82 3.23 3.23
C LEU A 121 2.10 4.33 4.02
N HIS A 122 2.47 4.51 5.27
CA HIS A 122 1.96 5.59 6.10
C HIS A 122 2.98 6.72 6.17
N VAL A 123 2.57 7.93 5.86
CA VAL A 123 3.40 9.13 5.90
C VAL A 123 2.79 10.17 6.82
N ASP A 124 3.64 10.88 7.57
CA ASP A 124 3.21 11.92 8.49
C ASP A 124 3.00 13.30 7.82
N ARG A 125 3.33 13.40 6.52
CA ARG A 125 3.11 14.57 5.67
C ARG A 125 2.58 14.13 4.31
N ASP A 126 1.78 14.98 3.68
CA ASP A 126 1.28 14.70 2.34
C ASP A 126 2.40 14.60 1.30
N PRO A 127 2.30 13.65 0.35
CA PRO A 127 3.29 13.48 -0.71
C PRO A 127 3.46 14.77 -1.51
N CYS A 128 4.71 15.20 -1.70
CA CYS A 128 5.00 16.35 -2.55
C CYS A 128 4.72 16.06 -4.04
N ARG A 129 4.80 17.09 -4.90
CA ARG A 129 4.64 16.96 -6.35
C ARG A 129 5.51 15.84 -6.95
N ALA A 130 6.75 15.67 -6.49
CA ALA A 130 7.66 14.66 -7.00
C ALA A 130 7.26 13.23 -6.60
N CYS A 131 6.79 13.05 -5.35
CA CYS A 131 6.37 11.75 -4.85
C CYS A 131 5.01 11.33 -5.42
N GLY A 132 4.01 12.21 -5.41
CA GLY A 132 2.67 11.91 -5.91
C GLY A 132 2.54 12.14 -7.42
N PRO A 133 2.14 13.36 -7.85
CA PRO A 133 1.83 13.68 -9.25
C PRO A 133 2.88 13.29 -10.30
N ALA A 134 4.17 13.44 -9.99
CA ALA A 134 5.26 13.08 -10.91
C ALA A 134 5.59 11.57 -10.92
N GLY A 135 4.76 10.75 -10.27
CA GLY A 135 4.84 9.29 -10.34
C GLY A 135 5.89 8.64 -9.43
N GLY A 136 6.46 9.36 -8.47
CA GLY A 136 7.45 8.81 -7.52
C GLY A 136 6.93 7.54 -6.81
N LEU A 137 5.76 7.60 -6.20
CA LEU A 137 5.09 6.50 -5.48
C LEU A 137 4.75 5.33 -6.41
N ARG A 138 4.36 5.60 -7.66
CA ARG A 138 4.13 4.55 -8.68
C ARG A 138 5.43 3.83 -9.04
N SER A 139 6.53 4.57 -9.17
CA SER A 139 7.85 3.97 -9.38
C SER A 139 8.32 3.18 -8.15
N LEU A 140 8.00 3.63 -6.94
CA LEU A 140 8.28 2.88 -5.71
C LEU A 140 7.49 1.57 -5.65
N ALA A 141 6.20 1.58 -5.99
CA ALA A 141 5.39 0.37 -6.10
C ALA A 141 6.00 -0.66 -7.06
N ARG A 142 6.51 -0.20 -8.22
CA ARG A 142 7.22 -1.07 -9.17
C ARG A 142 8.48 -1.69 -8.56
N ASN A 143 9.30 -0.90 -7.87
CA ASN A 143 10.53 -1.40 -7.23
C ASN A 143 10.22 -2.39 -6.09
N LEU A 144 9.12 -2.22 -5.37
CA LEU A 144 8.65 -3.19 -4.39
C LEU A 144 8.09 -4.47 -5.02
N GLY A 145 7.78 -4.48 -6.32
CA GLY A 145 7.14 -5.63 -6.97
C GLY A 145 5.70 -5.88 -6.53
N VAL A 146 5.02 -4.86 -5.99
CA VAL A 146 3.61 -4.95 -5.58
C VAL A 146 2.69 -4.52 -6.71
N LYS A 147 1.47 -5.07 -6.73
CA LYS A 147 0.40 -4.62 -7.65
C LYS A 147 -0.21 -3.30 -7.19
N ARG A 148 -0.26 -3.07 -5.88
CA ARG A 148 -0.82 -1.85 -5.29
C ARG A 148 0.02 -1.38 -4.10
N LEU A 149 0.27 -0.08 -4.06
CA LEU A 149 0.83 0.62 -2.91
C LEU A 149 -0.26 1.55 -2.36
N VAL A 150 -0.79 1.22 -1.18
CA VAL A 150 -1.80 2.03 -0.48
C VAL A 150 -1.07 3.04 0.39
N VAL A 151 -1.24 4.33 0.11
CA VAL A 151 -0.55 5.42 0.82
C VAL A 151 -1.55 6.14 1.71
N HIS A 152 -1.25 6.18 3.00
CA HIS A 152 -2.02 6.92 4.00
C HIS A 152 -1.24 8.18 4.38
N SER A 153 -1.81 9.33 4.08
CA SER A 153 -1.27 10.65 4.41
C SER A 153 -2.28 11.46 5.23
N PRO A 154 -1.90 12.63 5.78
CA PRO A 154 -2.83 13.48 6.53
C PRO A 154 -4.07 13.89 5.72
N SER A 155 -3.94 14.11 4.40
CA SER A 155 -5.07 14.48 3.54
C SER A 155 -5.95 13.29 3.11
N GLY A 156 -5.56 12.05 3.42
CA GLY A 156 -6.38 10.87 3.15
C GLY A 156 -5.59 9.65 2.69
N THR A 157 -6.31 8.69 2.12
CA THR A 157 -5.72 7.45 1.60
C THR A 157 -5.82 7.43 0.08
N GLN A 158 -4.71 7.09 -0.59
CA GLN A 158 -4.65 6.98 -2.04
C GLN A 158 -3.94 5.67 -2.43
N THR A 159 -4.42 5.02 -3.48
CA THR A 159 -3.84 3.78 -3.99
C THR A 159 -3.06 4.05 -5.28
N PHE A 160 -1.83 3.56 -5.35
CA PHE A 160 -0.94 3.72 -6.50
C PHE A 160 -0.62 2.35 -7.11
N GLU A 161 -0.82 2.24 -8.42
CA GLU A 161 -0.38 1.11 -9.21
C GLU A 161 1.02 1.35 -9.78
N PRO A 162 1.83 0.29 -9.99
CA PRO A 162 3.17 0.42 -10.52
C PRO A 162 3.16 1.06 -11.91
N THR A 163 4.23 1.79 -12.22
CA THR A 163 4.52 2.18 -13.61
C THR A 163 4.81 0.94 -14.45
N THR A 164 4.33 0.93 -15.68
CA THR A 164 4.71 -0.05 -16.71
C THR A 164 6.20 0.02 -17.05
#